data_AF-A0A455U0T4-F1
#
_entry.id   AF-A0A455U0T4-F1
#
_cell.length_a   1.000
_cell.length_b   1.000
_cell.length_c   1.000
_cell.angle_alpha   90.00
_cell.angle_beta   90.00
_cell.angle_gamma   90.00
#
_symmetry.space_group_name_H-M   'P 1'
#
loop_
_entity.id
_entity.type
_entity.pdbx_description
1 polymer ?
#
loop_
_entity_poly.entity_id
_entity_poly.type
_entity_poly.pdbx_seq_one_letter_code
_entity_poly.pdbx_strand_id
1 'polypeptide(L)' 'MAQTYHTTVGSHSYRFASLAELMAKATPPRSGDRLAGVMAESAEERVVAQMVLAELPLTTF' A
#
# COMPACT_ATOMS: atom_id res chain seq x y z
N MET A 1 3.44 7.79 -17.49
CA MET A 1 4.57 7.03 -16.90
C MET A 1 3.98 5.90 -16.09
N ALA A 2 4.43 4.66 -16.27
CA ALA A 2 3.97 3.55 -15.43
C ALA A 2 4.51 3.76 -14.01
N GLN A 3 3.66 4.20 -13.09
CA GLN A 3 4.06 4.40 -11.70
C GLN A 3 4.25 3.04 -11.04
N THR A 4 5.40 2.84 -10.41
CA THR A 4 5.74 1.58 -9.76
C THR A 4 5.55 1.75 -8.26
N TYR A 5 4.48 1.16 -7.71
CA TYR A 5 4.18 1.19 -6.27
C TYR A 5 5.06 0.18 -5.55
N HIS A 6 6.28 0.57 -5.19
CA HIS A 6 7.21 -0.30 -4.49
C HIS A 6 8.17 0.51 -3.63
N THR A 7 8.70 -0.12 -2.59
CA THR A 7 9.81 0.43 -1.81
C THR A 7 10.58 -0.71 -1.14
N THR A 8 11.78 -0.41 -0.66
CA THR A 8 12.59 -1.36 0.11
C THR A 8 12.87 -0.77 1.49
N VAL A 9 12.53 -1.53 2.53
CA VAL A 9 12.79 -1.18 3.92
C VAL A 9 13.72 -2.24 4.52
N GLY A 10 14.95 -1.82 4.85
CA GLY A 10 16.01 -2.75 5.25
C GLY A 10 16.33 -3.75 4.13
N SER A 11 16.10 -5.03 4.40
CA SER A 11 16.29 -6.15 3.46
C SER A 11 15.00 -6.63 2.78
N HIS A 12 13.86 -5.98 3.04
CA HIS A 12 12.56 -6.39 2.52
C HIS A 12 12.08 -5.44 1.44
N SER A 13 11.73 -5.97 0.27
CA SER A 13 11.11 -5.21 -0.81
C SER A 13 9.61 -5.46 -0.83
N TYR A 14 8.84 -4.37 -0.83
CA TYR A 14 7.39 -4.38 -0.88
C TYR A 14 6.94 -3.85 -2.22
N ARG A 15 5.93 -4.49 -2.80
CA ARG A 15 5.35 -4.10 -4.09
C ARG A 15 3.84 -4.21 -4.01
N PHE A 16 3.16 -3.22 -4.56
CA PHE A 16 1.71 -3.18 -4.72
C PHE A 16 1.41 -3.21 -6.22
N ALA A 17 0.44 -4.01 -6.65
CA ALA A 17 0.13 -4.22 -8.06
C ALA A 17 -0.64 -3.06 -8.68
N SER A 18 -1.32 -2.25 -7.87
CA SER A 18 -2.11 -1.10 -8.32
C SER A 18 -2.25 -0.01 -7.26
N LEU A 19 -2.71 1.18 -7.68
CA LEU A 19 -3.06 2.25 -6.75
C LEU A 19 -4.18 1.82 -5.80
N ALA A 20 -5.16 1.07 -6.29
CA ALA A 20 -6.28 0.57 -5.47
C ALA A 20 -5.79 -0.34 -4.34
N GLU A 21 -4.87 -1.26 -4.66
CA GLU A 21 -4.25 -2.13 -3.65
C GLU A 21 -3.42 -1.32 -2.66
N LEU A 22 -2.56 -0.42 -3.13
CA LEU A 22 -1.76 0.46 -2.27
C LEU A 22 -2.64 1.24 -1.28
N MET A 23 -3.71 1.85 -1.77
CA MET A 23 -4.65 2.61 -0.95
C MET A 23 -5.39 1.72 0.05
N ALA A 24 -5.83 0.53 -0.36
CA ALA A 24 -6.48 -0.42 0.54
C ALA A 24 -5.55 -0.95 1.65
N LYS A 25 -4.27 -1.17 1.31
CA LYS A 25 -3.25 -1.61 2.27
C LYS A 25 -2.82 -0.50 3.23
N ALA A 26 -2.93 0.78 2.83
CA ALA A 26 -2.54 1.93 3.65
C ALA A 26 -3.58 2.35 4.70
N THR A 27 -4.84 1.89 4.60
CA THR A 27 -5.91 2.27 5.54
C THR A 27 -5.87 1.46 6.85
N PRO A 28 -6.45 1.99 7.95
CA PRO A 28 -6.66 1.22 9.17
C PRO A 28 -7.54 -0.02 8.90
N PRO A 29 -7.29 -1.14 9.60
CA PRO A 29 -8.00 -2.39 9.34
C PRO A 29 -9.49 -2.28 9.63
N ARG A 30 -10.32 -2.67 8.65
CA ARG A 30 -11.78 -2.76 8.75
C ARG A 30 -12.23 -4.19 8.48
N SER A 31 -13.31 -4.64 9.11
CA SER A 31 -13.83 -6.00 8.93
C SER A 31 -14.23 -6.32 7.49
N GLY A 32 -14.78 -5.33 6.76
CA GLY A 32 -15.11 -5.46 5.33
C GLY A 32 -13.88 -5.67 4.46
N ASP A 33 -12.84 -4.88 4.66
CA ASP A 33 -11.57 -4.99 3.90
C ASP A 33 -10.87 -6.33 4.19
N ARG A 34 -11.01 -6.84 5.43
CA ARG A 34 -10.56 -8.19 5.79
C ARG A 34 -11.33 -9.26 5.03
N LEU A 35 -12.66 -9.18 5.00
CA LEU A 35 -13.50 -10.13 4.29
C LEU A 35 -13.23 -10.13 2.78
N ALA A 36 -12.95 -8.94 2.22
CA ALA A 36 -12.59 -8.76 0.82
C ALA A 36 -11.12 -9.14 0.52
N GLY A 37 -10.28 -9.39 1.53
CA GLY A 37 -8.88 -9.75 1.36
C GLY A 37 -7.98 -8.62 0.86
N VAL A 38 -8.36 -7.35 1.07
CA VAL A 38 -7.64 -6.18 0.54
C VAL A 38 -6.84 -5.40 1.59
N MET A 39 -7.06 -5.66 2.88
CA MET A 39 -6.32 -5.01 3.96
C MET A 39 -4.86 -5.50 4.06
N ALA A 40 -4.00 -4.69 4.68
CA ALA A 40 -2.64 -5.10 4.99
C ALA A 40 -2.61 -6.30 5.95
N GLU A 41 -1.73 -7.24 5.68
CA GLU A 41 -1.50 -8.48 6.44
C GLU A 41 -0.78 -8.19 7.75
N SER A 42 0.00 -7.10 7.81
CA SER A 42 0.73 -6.69 9.01
C SER A 42 0.67 -5.18 9.23
N ALA A 43 0.98 -4.76 10.46
CA ALA A 43 1.14 -3.34 10.77
C ALA A 43 2.31 -2.72 9.98
N GLU A 44 3.36 -3.50 9.73
CA GLU A 44 4.51 -3.09 8.92
C GLU A 44 4.12 -2.85 7.46
N GLU A 45 3.42 -3.79 6.82
CA GLU A 45 2.95 -3.64 5.44
C GLU A 45 2.06 -2.39 5.30
N ARG A 46 1.20 -2.11 6.29
CA ARG A 46 0.39 -0.89 6.32
C ARG A 46 1.23 0.38 6.37
N VAL A 47 2.25 0.43 7.23
CA VAL A 47 3.14 1.60 7.33
C VAL A 47 3.92 1.79 6.04
N VAL A 48 4.42 0.69 5.44
CA VAL A 48 5.09 0.74 4.15
C VAL A 48 4.16 1.23 3.04
N ALA A 49 2.92 0.77 3.00
CA ALA A 49 1.91 1.27 2.07
C ALA A 49 1.65 2.77 2.25
N GLN A 50 1.59 3.26 3.49
CA GLN A 50 1.46 4.69 3.77
C GLN A 50 2.67 5.50 3.27
N MET A 51 3.89 4.98 3.46
CA MET A 51 5.12 5.62 2.95
C MET A 51 5.09 5.72 1.42
N VAL A 52 4.80 4.61 0.73
CA VAL A 52 4.72 4.60 -0.74
C VAL A 52 3.62 5.54 -1.23
N LEU A 53 2.46 5.56 -0.56
CA LEU A 53 1.35 6.46 -0.91
C LEU A 53 1.71 7.94 -0.75
N ALA A 54 2.48 8.29 0.28
CA ALA A 54 2.91 9.65 0.55
C ALA A 54 3.93 10.20 -0.47
N GLU A 55 4.63 9.33 -1.19
CA GLU A 55 5.58 9.71 -2.24
C GLU A 55 4.92 9.95 -3.60
N LEU A 56 3.63 9.64 -3.75
CA LEU A 56 2.94 9.79 -5.03
C LEU A 56 2.54 11.26 -5.30
N PRO A 57 2.74 11.76 -6.54
CA PRO A 57 2.22 13.06 -6.95
C PRO A 57 0.69 13.10 -6.84
N LEU A 58 0.12 14.26 -6.50
CA LEU A 58 -1.33 14.43 -6.38
C LEU A 58 -2.11 14.14 -7.67
N THR A 59 -1.49 14.28 -8.85
CA THR A 59 -2.09 13.95 -10.16
C THR A 59 -2.26 12.44 -10.40
N THR A 60 -1.83 11.61 -9.45
CA THR A 60 -1.95 10.15 -9.52
C THR A 60 -3.35 9.65 -9.13
N PHE A 61 -4.09 10.45 -8.36
CA PHE A 61 -5.43 10.16 -7.88
C PHE A 61 -6.50 10.72 -8.82
#